data_AF-A0A9R1RPC0-F1
#
_entry.id   AF-A0A9R1RPC0-F1
#
_cell.length_a   1.000
_cell.length_b   1.000
_cell.length_c   1.000
_cell.angle_alpha   90.00
_cell.angle_beta   90.00
_cell.angle_gamma   90.00
#
_symmetry.space_group_name_H-M   'P 1'
#
loop_
_entity.id
_entity.type
_entity.pdbx_description
1 polymer ?
#
loop_
_entity_poly.entity_id
_entity_poly.type
_entity_poly.pdbx_seq_one_letter_code
_entity_poly.pdbx_strand_id
1 'polypeptide(L)'
;MATMGRVRRSPLLAAWLALGFAWHCALHHAPAAAVTLSTASRWVVDEAGDRVKLACVNWPSHLEPMLAEGLGKRPVGAIAGDVAAMGFNCVRLTWPTFLVTNASYSSLTVEQSFQRLNLTESLAGIRANNPAVVDLKLIDAFKASS
;
A
#
# COMPACT_ATOMS: atom_id res chain seq x y z
N MET A 1 54.42 14.41 17.63
CA MET A 1 54.53 13.05 17.04
C MET A 1 53.31 12.27 17.47
N ALA A 2 52.26 12.20 16.63
CA ALA A 2 51.04 11.44 16.92
C ALA A 2 50.65 10.68 15.65
N THR A 3 50.83 9.37 15.68
CA THR A 3 50.48 8.44 14.60
C THR A 3 49.00 8.12 14.65
N MET A 4 48.27 8.49 13.60
CA MET A 4 46.84 8.22 13.43
C MET A 4 46.66 6.78 12.95
N GLY A 5 46.12 5.92 13.80
CA GLY A 5 45.87 4.50 13.51
C GLY A 5 44.72 4.31 12.52
N ARG A 6 44.98 3.64 11.40
CA ARG A 6 43.98 3.31 10.38
C ARG A 6 43.13 2.12 10.86
N VAL A 7 41.85 2.37 11.13
CA VAL A 7 40.85 1.33 11.45
C VAL A 7 40.60 0.46 10.21
N ARG A 8 40.90 -0.84 10.29
CA ARG A 8 40.71 -1.81 9.21
C ARG A 8 39.25 -2.29 9.24
N ARG A 9 38.43 -1.86 8.28
CA ARG A 9 37.04 -2.33 8.12
C ARG A 9 37.04 -3.75 7.57
N SER A 10 36.49 -4.70 8.33
CA SER A 10 36.39 -6.12 7.91
C SER A 10 35.25 -6.30 6.89
N PRO A 11 35.52 -6.83 5.69
CA PRO A 11 34.52 -6.99 4.63
C PRO A 11 33.45 -8.04 4.96
N LEU A 12 33.74 -8.95 5.88
CA LEU A 12 32.81 -10.00 6.30
C LEU A 12 31.57 -9.42 6.99
N LEU A 13 31.72 -8.45 7.89
CA LEU A 13 30.59 -7.81 8.59
C LEU A 13 29.62 -7.11 7.61
N ALA A 14 30.14 -6.51 6.55
CA ALA A 14 29.32 -5.90 5.50
C ALA A 14 28.51 -6.95 4.71
N ALA A 15 29.11 -8.13 4.46
CA ALA A 15 28.42 -9.23 3.77
C ALA A 15 27.30 -9.85 4.61
N TRP A 16 27.50 -10.02 5.93
CA TRP A 16 26.46 -10.53 6.85
C TRP A 16 25.27 -9.56 6.97
N LEU A 17 25.52 -8.25 7.01
CA LEU A 17 24.47 -7.24 7.00
C LEU A 17 23.70 -7.21 5.68
N ALA A 18 24.40 -7.34 4.54
CA ALA A 18 23.76 -7.40 3.23
C ALA A 18 22.89 -8.66 3.04
N LEU A 19 23.38 -9.82 3.49
CA LEU A 19 22.63 -11.08 3.47
C LEU A 19 21.42 -11.04 4.41
N GLY A 20 21.57 -10.47 5.61
CA GLY A 20 20.47 -10.28 6.55
C GLY A 20 19.38 -9.34 6.01
N PHE A 21 19.78 -8.25 5.35
CA PHE A 21 18.86 -7.28 4.75
C PHE A 21 18.12 -7.86 3.53
N ALA A 22 18.84 -8.59 2.66
CA ALA A 22 18.24 -9.29 1.52
C ALA A 22 17.21 -10.35 1.96
N TRP A 23 17.48 -11.06 3.06
CA TRP A 23 16.56 -12.05 3.61
C TRP A 23 15.30 -11.41 4.21
N HIS A 24 15.43 -10.27 4.91
CA HIS A 24 14.28 -9.50 5.39
C HIS A 24 13.42 -8.98 4.24
N CYS A 25 14.02 -8.49 3.14
CA CYS A 25 13.26 -8.05 1.97
C CYS A 25 12.48 -9.20 1.29
N ALA A 26 13.07 -10.40 1.19
CA ALA A 26 12.43 -11.55 0.55
C ALA A 26 11.22 -12.10 1.33
N LEU A 27 11.25 -12.05 2.67
CA LEU A 27 10.16 -12.54 3.52
C LEU A 27 8.93 -11.61 3.55
N HIS A 28 9.10 -10.32 3.26
CA HIS A 28 8.01 -9.33 3.33
C HIS A 28 7.30 -9.05 2.00
N HIS A 29 7.66 -9.74 0.91
CA HIS A 29 7.11 -9.51 -0.44
C HIS A 29 6.46 -10.76 -1.06
N ALA A 30 6.03 -11.74 -0.24
CA ALA A 30 5.22 -12.83 -0.77
C ALA A 30 3.96 -12.23 -1.44
N PRO A 31 3.75 -12.43 -2.75
CA PRO A 31 2.57 -11.90 -3.43
C PRO A 31 1.34 -12.53 -2.79
N ALA A 32 0.31 -11.73 -2.56
CA ALA A 32 -0.97 -12.25 -2.13
C ALA A 32 -1.47 -13.25 -3.19
N ALA A 33 -1.60 -14.52 -2.81
CA ALA A 33 -2.19 -15.52 -3.69
C ALA A 33 -3.66 -15.10 -3.93
N ALA A 34 -4.01 -14.87 -5.20
CA ALA A 34 -5.40 -14.61 -5.55
C ALA A 34 -6.19 -15.89 -5.30
N VAL A 35 -7.01 -15.91 -4.25
CA VAL A 35 -7.93 -17.01 -3.97
C VAL A 35 -9.16 -16.83 -4.85
N THR A 36 -9.46 -17.81 -5.69
CA THR A 36 -10.71 -17.80 -6.46
C THR A 36 -11.86 -18.15 -5.52
N LEU A 37 -12.83 -17.24 -5.38
CA LEU A 37 -14.05 -17.49 -4.62
C LEU A 37 -15.20 -17.83 -5.58
N SER A 38 -16.09 -18.71 -5.15
CA SER A 38 -17.31 -19.06 -5.88
C SER A 38 -18.52 -19.12 -4.95
N THR A 39 -19.70 -19.41 -5.49
CA THR A 39 -20.92 -19.56 -4.70
C THR A 39 -21.44 -21.00 -4.74
N ALA A 40 -21.86 -21.50 -3.58
CA ALA A 40 -22.53 -22.77 -3.42
C ALA A 40 -23.85 -22.55 -2.67
N SER A 41 -24.97 -22.52 -3.42
CA SER A 41 -26.26 -22.07 -2.91
C SER A 41 -26.14 -20.66 -2.29
N ARG A 42 -26.36 -20.52 -0.98
CA ARG A 42 -26.29 -19.24 -0.25
C ARG A 42 -24.90 -18.90 0.30
N TRP A 43 -23.89 -19.74 0.09
CA TRP A 43 -22.57 -19.59 0.69
C TRP A 43 -21.53 -19.12 -0.33
N VAL A 44 -20.58 -18.33 0.14
CA VAL A 44 -19.30 -18.11 -0.55
C VAL A 44 -18.36 -19.22 -0.12
N VAL A 45 -17.68 -19.85 -1.08
CA VAL A 45 -16.73 -20.94 -0.85
C VAL A 45 -15.42 -20.67 -1.58
N ASP A 46 -14.32 -21.21 -1.05
CA ASP A 46 -13.01 -21.21 -1.73
C ASP A 46 -12.88 -22.38 -2.73
N GLU A 47 -11.68 -22.56 -3.26
CA GLU A 47 -11.36 -23.60 -4.25
C GLU A 47 -11.47 -25.03 -3.68
N ALA A 48 -11.33 -25.21 -2.36
CA ALA A 48 -11.53 -26.49 -1.70
C ALA A 48 -13.02 -26.79 -1.42
N GLY A 49 -13.90 -25.80 -1.63
CA GLY A 49 -15.32 -25.87 -1.28
C GLY A 49 -15.60 -25.49 0.17
N ASP A 50 -14.59 -25.01 0.90
CA ASP A 50 -14.74 -24.59 2.28
C ASP A 50 -15.45 -23.23 2.35
N ARG A 51 -16.38 -23.10 3.31
CA ARG A 51 -17.18 -21.88 3.45
C ARG A 51 -16.32 -20.72 3.95
N VAL A 52 -16.31 -19.64 3.17
CA VAL A 52 -15.67 -18.37 3.54
C VAL A 52 -16.71 -17.38 4.03
N LYS A 53 -16.48 -16.80 5.22
CA LYS A 53 -17.26 -15.66 5.72
C LYS A 53 -16.43 -14.39 5.58
N LEU A 54 -16.89 -13.49 4.72
CA LEU A 54 -16.28 -12.17 4.54
C LEU A 54 -16.65 -11.27 5.72
N ALA A 55 -15.67 -10.99 6.58
CA ALA A 55 -15.73 -9.99 7.62
C ALA A 55 -14.89 -8.80 7.15
N CYS A 56 -15.52 -7.86 6.45
CA CYS A 56 -14.82 -6.76 5.81
C CYS A 56 -14.92 -5.44 6.57
N VAL A 57 -13.87 -4.63 6.45
CA VAL A 57 -13.97 -3.17 6.67
C VAL A 57 -14.34 -2.47 5.37
N ASN A 58 -14.85 -1.26 5.46
CA ASN A 58 -14.99 -0.37 4.30
C ASN A 58 -13.84 0.66 4.32
N TRP A 59 -13.05 0.71 3.24
CA TRP A 59 -11.99 1.71 3.09
C TRP A 59 -12.38 2.70 1.99
N PRO A 60 -12.66 3.98 2.33
CA PRO A 60 -13.02 4.98 1.34
C PRO A 60 -11.84 5.36 0.44
N SER A 61 -12.11 5.42 -0.87
CA SER A 61 -11.22 5.93 -1.94
C SER A 61 -11.99 6.65 -3.05
N HIS A 62 -13.31 6.82 -2.90
CA HIS A 62 -14.20 7.42 -3.91
C HIS A 62 -14.32 8.95 -3.79
N LEU A 63 -13.66 9.56 -2.80
CA LEU A 63 -13.74 10.99 -2.54
C LEU A 63 -12.98 11.79 -3.61
N GLU A 64 -13.11 13.12 -3.55
CA GLU A 64 -12.59 14.06 -4.54
C GLU A 64 -11.10 13.87 -4.90
N PRO A 65 -10.18 13.55 -3.96
CA PRO A 65 -8.78 13.30 -4.30
C PRO A 65 -8.54 11.99 -5.06
N MET A 66 -9.53 11.09 -5.13
CA MET A 66 -9.50 9.78 -5.78
C MET A 66 -8.39 8.85 -5.29
N LEU A 67 -8.05 8.97 -4.01
CA LEU A 67 -7.04 8.18 -3.32
C LEU A 67 -7.65 7.63 -2.02
N ALA A 68 -7.15 6.48 -1.56
CA ALA A 68 -7.60 5.89 -0.30
C ALA A 68 -7.33 6.84 0.89
N GLU A 69 -8.32 6.94 1.77
CA GLU A 69 -8.24 7.79 2.96
C GLU A 69 -7.18 7.32 3.95
N GLY A 70 -6.64 8.23 4.74
CA GLY A 70 -5.67 7.91 5.80
C GLY A 70 -4.21 7.74 5.34
N LEU A 71 -3.92 7.71 4.03
CA LEU A 71 -2.55 7.61 3.52
C LEU A 71 -1.66 8.81 3.89
N GLY A 72 -2.26 9.95 4.26
CA GLY A 72 -1.53 11.08 4.83
C GLY A 72 -1.10 10.90 6.28
N LYS A 73 -1.63 9.88 6.98
CA LYS A 73 -1.42 9.66 8.41
C LYS A 73 -0.60 8.40 8.71
N ARG A 74 -0.67 7.36 7.87
CA ARG A 74 -0.01 6.06 8.09
C ARG A 74 0.43 5.42 6.76
N PRO A 75 1.52 4.62 6.75
CA PRO A 75 1.87 3.80 5.60
C PRO A 75 0.75 2.80 5.24
N VAL A 76 0.51 2.57 3.95
CA VAL A 76 -0.55 1.67 3.46
C VAL A 76 -0.47 0.27 4.09
N GLY A 77 0.74 -0.29 4.19
CA GLY A 77 0.96 -1.61 4.80
C GLY A 77 0.68 -1.64 6.31
N ALA A 78 0.86 -0.52 7.01
CA ALA A 78 0.51 -0.42 8.43
C ALA A 78 -1.00 -0.41 8.62
N ILE A 79 -1.74 0.33 7.78
CA ILE A 79 -3.22 0.34 7.82
C ILE A 79 -3.76 -1.06 7.51
N ALA A 80 -3.25 -1.72 6.46
CA ALA A 80 -3.65 -3.08 6.11
C ALA A 80 -3.31 -4.09 7.23
N GLY A 81 -2.15 -3.94 7.87
CA GLY A 81 -1.74 -4.72 9.04
C GLY A 81 -2.68 -4.54 10.23
N ASP A 82 -3.07 -3.29 10.53
CA ASP A 82 -4.01 -2.98 11.61
C ASP A 82 -5.40 -3.59 11.33
N VAL A 83 -5.88 -3.56 10.07
CA VAL A 83 -7.13 -4.21 9.65
C VAL A 83 -7.08 -5.72 9.87
N ALA A 84 -5.98 -6.37 9.48
CA ALA A 84 -5.79 -7.81 9.68
C ALA A 84 -5.69 -8.16 11.18
N ALA A 85 -4.98 -7.35 11.97
CA ALA A 85 -4.85 -7.55 13.41
C ALA A 85 -6.18 -7.43 14.17
N MET A 86 -7.13 -6.64 13.66
CA MET A 86 -8.50 -6.56 14.18
C MET A 86 -9.38 -7.78 13.81
N GLY A 87 -8.88 -8.71 12.99
CA GLY A 87 -9.58 -9.94 12.61
C GLY A 87 -10.45 -9.81 11.35
N PHE A 88 -10.34 -8.71 10.61
CA PHE A 88 -10.99 -8.59 9.30
C PHE A 88 -10.18 -9.33 8.24
N ASN A 89 -10.88 -9.96 7.29
CA ASN A 89 -10.26 -10.76 6.22
C ASN A 89 -10.51 -10.19 4.81
N CYS A 90 -11.11 -9.01 4.72
CA CYS A 90 -11.34 -8.31 3.47
C CYS A 90 -11.51 -6.80 3.66
N VAL A 91 -11.29 -6.07 2.57
CA VAL A 91 -11.54 -4.63 2.48
C VAL A 91 -12.52 -4.40 1.33
N ARG A 92 -13.63 -3.73 1.63
CA ARG A 92 -14.48 -3.13 0.61
C ARG A 92 -13.89 -1.76 0.25
N LEU A 93 -13.09 -1.73 -0.80
CA LEU A 93 -12.49 -0.51 -1.33
C LEU A 93 -13.50 0.20 -2.25
N THR A 94 -13.87 1.44 -1.94
CA THR A 94 -14.87 2.17 -2.73
C THR A 94 -14.25 2.82 -3.97
N TRP A 95 -14.93 2.77 -5.11
CA TRP A 95 -14.39 3.18 -6.40
C TRP A 95 -14.64 4.67 -6.77
N PRO A 96 -13.63 5.45 -7.19
CA PRO A 96 -13.79 6.80 -7.72
C PRO A 96 -14.19 6.79 -9.20
N THR A 97 -15.50 6.88 -9.51
CA THR A 97 -16.00 6.78 -10.91
C THR A 97 -15.35 7.77 -11.87
N PHE A 98 -15.15 9.02 -11.45
CA PHE A 98 -14.55 10.07 -12.30
C PHE A 98 -13.10 9.79 -12.70
N LEU A 99 -12.40 8.92 -11.98
CA LEU A 99 -11.04 8.50 -12.33
C LEU A 99 -10.96 7.85 -13.71
N VAL A 100 -12.04 7.17 -14.12
CA VAL A 100 -12.12 6.45 -15.41
C VAL A 100 -13.11 7.05 -16.39
N THR A 101 -14.06 7.88 -15.94
CA THR A 101 -15.06 8.49 -16.83
C THR A 101 -14.75 9.93 -17.23
N ASN A 102 -13.83 10.61 -16.53
CA ASN A 102 -13.46 11.99 -16.84
C ASN A 102 -11.97 12.09 -17.18
N ALA A 103 -11.67 12.36 -18.45
CA ALA A 103 -10.32 12.48 -18.98
C ALA A 103 -9.46 13.56 -18.29
N SER A 104 -10.08 14.53 -17.61
CA SER A 104 -9.38 15.56 -16.85
C SER A 104 -8.74 15.03 -15.56
N TYR A 105 -9.10 13.82 -15.12
CA TYR A 105 -8.53 13.15 -13.93
C TYR A 105 -7.59 12.00 -14.29
N SER A 106 -7.77 11.35 -15.44
CA SER A 106 -6.98 10.16 -15.82
C SER A 106 -5.49 10.44 -16.04
N SER A 107 -5.11 11.69 -16.31
CA SER A 107 -3.73 12.13 -16.49
C SER A 107 -3.08 12.70 -15.23
N LEU A 108 -3.85 12.97 -14.17
CA LEU A 108 -3.33 13.61 -12.96
C LEU A 108 -2.50 12.63 -12.13
N THR A 109 -1.41 13.14 -11.57
CA THR A 109 -0.73 12.49 -10.45
C THR A 109 -1.46 12.73 -9.13
N VAL A 110 -1.14 11.94 -8.11
CA VAL A 110 -1.60 12.20 -6.73
C VAL A 110 -1.21 13.61 -6.29
N GLU A 111 0.04 14.01 -6.52
CA GLU A 111 0.51 15.37 -6.21
C GLU A 111 -0.35 16.45 -6.87
N GLN A 112 -0.57 16.36 -8.18
CA GLN A 112 -1.35 17.35 -8.93
C GLN A 112 -2.80 17.42 -8.45
N SER A 113 -3.42 16.26 -8.17
CA SER A 113 -4.78 16.18 -7.63
C SER A 113 -4.88 16.93 -6.30
N PHE A 114 -3.98 16.63 -5.36
CA PHE A 114 -3.99 17.26 -4.03
C PHE A 114 -3.66 18.76 -4.09
N GLN A 115 -2.75 19.19 -4.97
CA GLN A 115 -2.46 20.61 -5.19
C GLN A 115 -3.67 21.36 -5.75
N ARG A 116 -4.38 20.79 -6.73
CA ARG A 116 -5.59 21.39 -7.32
C ARG A 116 -6.71 21.57 -6.29
N LEU A 117 -6.79 20.68 -5.31
CA LEU A 117 -7.76 20.73 -4.21
C LEU A 117 -7.26 21.53 -2.99
N ASN A 118 -6.08 22.15 -3.07
CA ASN A 118 -5.45 22.87 -1.97
C ASN A 118 -5.23 22.00 -0.70
N LEU A 119 -5.02 20.70 -0.86
CA LEU A 119 -4.80 19.72 0.20
C LEU A 119 -3.32 19.58 0.57
N THR A 120 -2.66 20.70 0.84
CA THR A 120 -1.20 20.77 1.03
C THR A 120 -0.70 20.01 2.25
N GLU A 121 -1.42 20.06 3.38
CA GLU A 121 -1.09 19.30 4.59
C GLU A 121 -1.21 17.79 4.34
N SER A 122 -2.31 17.35 3.75
CA SER A 122 -2.53 15.94 3.41
C SER A 122 -1.46 15.43 2.44
N LEU A 123 -1.07 16.23 1.44
CA LEU A 123 0.01 15.90 0.52
C LEU A 123 1.36 15.78 1.24
N ALA A 124 1.68 16.67 2.17
CA ALA A 124 2.88 16.56 3.00
C ALA A 124 2.87 15.27 3.83
N GLY A 125 1.72 14.92 4.40
CA GLY A 125 1.54 13.66 5.11
C GLY A 125 1.72 12.42 4.21
N ILE A 126 1.23 12.47 2.97
CA ILE A 126 1.40 11.37 2.00
C ILE A 126 2.87 11.24 1.62
N ARG A 127 3.57 12.35 1.35
CA ARG A 127 5.03 12.32 1.07
C ARG A 127 5.82 11.69 2.22
N ALA A 128 5.43 11.96 3.47
CA ALA A 128 6.11 11.42 4.63
C ALA A 128 5.84 9.92 4.84
N ASN A 129 4.60 9.47 4.65
CA ASN A 129 4.17 8.12 5.00
C ASN A 129 4.15 7.12 3.83
N ASN A 130 3.94 7.61 2.61
CA ASN A 130 3.75 6.82 1.38
C ASN A 130 4.43 7.51 0.17
N PRO A 131 5.74 7.83 0.21
CA PRO A 131 6.40 8.62 -0.82
C PRO A 131 6.27 8.02 -2.23
N ALA A 132 6.21 6.69 -2.34
CA ALA A 132 6.12 5.99 -3.62
C ALA A 132 4.82 6.26 -4.40
N VAL A 133 3.76 6.80 -3.78
CA VAL A 133 2.47 7.02 -4.44
C VAL A 133 2.31 8.44 -5.00
N VAL A 134 3.16 9.38 -4.60
CA VAL A 134 3.01 10.83 -4.85
C VAL A 134 3.05 11.16 -6.34
N ASP A 135 3.98 10.53 -7.05
CA ASP A 135 4.24 10.77 -8.46
C ASP A 135 3.45 9.83 -9.38
N LEU A 136 2.73 8.86 -8.82
CA LEU A 136 1.87 7.97 -9.58
C LEU A 136 0.65 8.71 -10.11
N LYS A 137 0.19 8.32 -11.28
CA LYS A 137 -1.15 8.70 -11.74
C LYS A 137 -2.18 8.18 -10.75
N LEU A 138 -3.28 8.89 -10.59
CA LEU A 138 -4.36 8.50 -9.69
C LEU A 138 -4.84 7.05 -9.93
N ILE A 139 -4.89 6.60 -11.19
CA ILE A 139 -5.27 5.22 -11.54
C ILE A 139 -4.24 4.17 -11.09
N ASP A 140 -2.96 4.51 -11.14
CA ASP A 140 -1.89 3.61 -10.73
C ASP A 140 -1.77 3.59 -9.20
N ALA A 141 -1.97 4.73 -8.54
CA ALA A 141 -2.06 4.82 -7.08
C ALA A 141 -3.26 4.04 -6.52
N PHE A 142 -4.42 4.12 -7.18
CA PHE A 142 -5.59 3.32 -6.82
C PHE A 142 -5.30 1.82 -6.90
N LYS A 143 -4.69 1.35 -8.00
CA LYS A 143 -4.30 -0.06 -8.18
C LYS A 143 -3.25 -0.52 -7.17
N ALA A 144 -2.28 0.33 -6.84
CA ALA A 144 -1.25 0.02 -5.84
C ALA A 144 -1.82 -0.10 -4.41
N SER A 145 -3.01 0.44 -4.18
CA SER A 145 -3.74 0.39 -2.90
C SER A 145 -4.83 -0.69 -2.89
N SER A 146 -4.97 -1.47 -3.98
CA SER A 146 -6.00 -2.51 -4.19
C SER A 146 -5.43 -3.92 -4.08
#